data_AF-A0A0F8YQZ7-F1
#
_entry.id   AF-A0A0F8YQZ7-F1
#
_cell.length_a   1.000
_cell.length_b   1.000
_cell.length_c   1.000
_cell.angle_alpha   90.00
_cell.angle_beta   90.00
_cell.angle_gamma   90.00
#
_symmetry.space_group_name_H-M   'P 1'
#
loop_
_entity.id
_entity.type
_entity.pdbx_description
1 polymer ?
#
loop_
_entity_poly.entity_id
_entity_poly.type
_entity_poly.pdbx_seq_one_letter_code
_entity_poly.pdbx_strand_id
1 'polypeptide(L)'
;SAAMSKMNRFLVRKLMECRQKNLFIIIILPTIFLLQKYVGIFRSRALFHVYVTRKGVRGYYRVYNESNKKLLYLLGHKMYSYAKPYLKKSYVFRGKYPVDEESYRKKKHISLISDEKGEELTRHVKIILKLFKYIKENLKTRDSVVLRYLKENDCVLPAPTLSYWKTKSP
;
A
#
# COMPACT_ATOMS: atom_id res chain seq x y z
N SER A 1 -22.11 3.11 -8.38
CA SER A 1 -20.85 3.11 -9.17
C SER A 1 -19.95 4.35 -9.00
N ALA A 2 -20.21 5.27 -8.07
CA ALA A 2 -19.37 6.46 -7.86
C ALA A 2 -18.07 6.19 -7.05
N ALA A 3 -18.08 5.22 -6.13
CA ALA A 3 -16.93 4.88 -5.28
C ALA A 3 -15.74 4.32 -6.10
N MET A 4 -16.00 3.42 -7.05
CA MET A 4 -14.98 2.91 -7.98
C MET A 4 -14.33 4.04 -8.81
N SER A 5 -15.11 5.04 -9.23
CA SER A 5 -14.58 6.19 -9.98
C SER A 5 -13.62 7.06 -9.13
N LYS A 6 -13.89 7.22 -7.83
CA LYS A 6 -13.00 7.98 -6.94
C LYS A 6 -11.68 7.24 -6.70
N MET A 7 -11.75 5.93 -6.43
CA MET A 7 -10.57 5.09 -6.22
C MET A 7 -9.70 5.00 -7.48
N ASN A 8 -10.31 4.83 -8.65
CA ASN A 8 -9.59 4.78 -9.92
C ASN A 8 -8.91 6.11 -10.25
N ARG A 9 -9.60 7.24 -10.04
CA ARG A 9 -8.98 8.58 -10.19
C ARG A 9 -7.83 8.81 -9.22
N PHE A 10 -7.96 8.33 -7.98
CA PHE A 10 -6.89 8.38 -6.99
C PHE A 10 -5.67 7.57 -7.44
N LEU A 11 -5.88 6.34 -7.90
CA LEU A 11 -4.83 5.45 -8.39
C LEU A 11 -4.11 6.06 -9.60
N VAL A 12 -4.85 6.62 -10.56
CA VAL A 12 -4.27 7.33 -11.71
C VAL A 12 -3.43 8.53 -11.27
N ARG A 13 -3.94 9.35 -10.33
CA ARG A 13 -3.19 10.50 -9.79
C ARG A 13 -1.90 10.06 -9.11
N LYS A 14 -1.95 9.01 -8.27
CA LYS A 14 -0.75 8.47 -7.60
C LYS A 14 0.27 7.95 -8.61
N LEU A 15 -0.15 7.24 -9.65
CA LEU A 15 0.75 6.80 -10.72
C LEU A 15 1.33 7.96 -11.55
N MET A 16 0.64 9.09 -11.64
CA MET A 16 1.20 10.31 -12.23
C MET A 16 2.28 10.93 -11.35
N GLU A 17 2.03 11.05 -10.04
CA GLU A 17 3.00 11.54 -9.06
C GLU A 17 4.26 10.66 -9.03
N CYS A 18 4.11 9.34 -9.15
CA CYS A 18 5.25 8.41 -9.13
C CYS A 18 6.21 8.62 -10.31
N ARG A 19 5.68 8.95 -11.49
CA ARG A 19 6.52 9.30 -12.66
C ARG A 19 7.36 10.55 -12.38
N GLN A 20 6.78 11.57 -11.75
CA GLN A 20 7.50 12.80 -11.41
C GLN A 20 8.60 12.57 -10.38
N LYS A 21 8.36 11.68 -9.41
CA LYS A 21 9.31 11.34 -8.35
C LYS A 21 10.32 10.25 -8.71
N ASN A 22 10.34 9.78 -9.96
CA ASN A 22 11.13 8.62 -10.42
C ASN A 22 10.98 7.38 -9.52
N LEU A 23 9.77 7.18 -8.97
CA LEU A 23 9.46 6.03 -8.12
C LEU A 23 9.02 4.84 -8.97
N PHE A 24 9.62 3.69 -8.73
CA PHE A 24 9.19 2.43 -9.32
C PHE A 24 8.19 1.73 -8.40
N ILE A 25 7.03 1.35 -8.93
CA ILE A 25 5.99 0.62 -8.19
C ILE A 25 5.78 -0.73 -8.85
N ILE A 26 5.77 -1.77 -8.01
CA ILE A 26 5.33 -3.12 -8.38
C ILE A 26 3.92 -3.30 -7.83
N ILE A 27 2.94 -3.51 -8.73
CA ILE A 27 1.56 -3.81 -8.35
C ILE A 27 1.33 -5.30 -8.51
N ILE A 28 0.97 -5.98 -7.42
CA ILE A 28 0.64 -7.41 -7.40
C ILE A 28 -0.87 -7.54 -7.51
N LEU A 29 -1.34 -8.20 -8.57
CA LEU A 29 -2.76 -8.36 -8.87
C LEU A 29 -3.03 -9.79 -9.33
N PRO A 30 -4.23 -10.34 -9.09
CA PRO A 30 -4.60 -11.65 -9.63
C PRO A 30 -4.67 -11.64 -11.15
N THR A 31 -5.07 -10.52 -11.76
CA THR A 31 -5.09 -10.36 -13.21
C THR A 31 -4.87 -8.90 -13.61
N ILE A 32 -4.22 -8.69 -14.77
CA ILE A 32 -4.01 -7.36 -15.35
C ILE A 32 -5.31 -6.79 -15.93
N PHE A 33 -6.27 -7.64 -16.30
CA PHE A 33 -7.48 -7.21 -17.01
C PHE A 33 -8.45 -6.42 -16.12
N LEU A 34 -8.31 -6.50 -14.80
CA LEU A 34 -9.07 -5.67 -13.85
C LEU A 34 -8.56 -4.22 -13.75
N LEU A 35 -7.34 -3.95 -14.20
CA LEU A 35 -6.84 -2.59 -14.24
C LEU A 35 -7.55 -1.80 -15.33
N GLN A 36 -7.80 -0.53 -15.09
CA GLN A 36 -8.24 0.37 -16.16
C GLN A 36 -7.19 0.44 -17.28
N LYS A 37 -7.67 0.55 -18.53
CA LYS A 37 -6.85 0.60 -19.75
C LYS A 37 -5.67 1.58 -19.64
N TYR A 38 -5.90 2.75 -19.06
CA TYR A 38 -4.86 3.75 -18.85
C TYR A 38 -3.67 3.21 -18.04
N VAL A 39 -3.96 2.53 -16.93
CA VAL A 39 -2.96 1.99 -16.01
C VAL A 39 -2.32 0.73 -16.59
N GLY A 40 -3.15 -0.20 -17.04
CA GLY A 40 -2.71 -1.50 -17.55
C GLY A 40 -1.87 -1.41 -18.81
N ILE A 41 -2.16 -0.47 -19.71
CA ILE A 41 -1.42 -0.32 -20.99
C ILE A 41 -0.37 0.79 -20.92
N PHE A 42 -0.74 2.00 -20.49
CA PHE A 42 0.10 3.19 -20.73
C PHE A 42 1.01 3.56 -19.57
N ARG A 43 0.69 3.17 -18.33
CA ARG A 43 1.50 3.52 -17.15
C ARG A 43 2.40 2.40 -16.66
N SER A 44 2.05 1.13 -16.89
CA SER A 44 2.94 0.01 -16.57
C SER A 44 3.98 -0.21 -17.67
N ARG A 45 5.21 -0.60 -17.32
CA ARG A 45 6.28 -0.89 -18.30
C ARG A 45 6.38 -2.36 -18.67
N ALA A 46 6.24 -3.24 -17.68
CA ALA A 46 6.32 -4.69 -17.84
C ALA A 46 5.22 -5.37 -17.02
N LEU A 47 4.83 -6.56 -17.47
CA LEU A 47 3.95 -7.46 -16.72
C LEU A 47 4.66 -8.79 -16.52
N PHE A 48 4.72 -9.23 -15.27
CA PHE A 48 5.15 -10.56 -14.87
C PHE A 48 3.90 -11.39 -14.61
N HIS A 49 3.57 -12.28 -15.54
CA HIS A 49 2.45 -13.20 -15.36
C HIS A 49 2.96 -14.51 -14.77
N VAL A 50 2.69 -14.71 -13.49
CA VAL A 50 3.02 -15.94 -12.77
C VAL A 50 1.87 -16.93 -12.97
N TYR A 51 2.19 -18.17 -13.35
CA TYR A 51 1.19 -19.19 -13.61
C TYR A 51 1.62 -20.56 -13.10
N VAL A 52 0.63 -21.43 -12.94
CA VAL A 52 0.82 -22.83 -12.57
C VAL A 52 0.73 -23.67 -13.84
N THR A 53 1.61 -24.65 -14.00
CA THR A 53 1.54 -25.58 -15.14
C THR A 53 0.31 -26.49 -15.00
N ARG A 54 -0.09 -27.16 -16.09
CA ARG A 54 -1.18 -28.16 -16.07
C ARG A 54 -0.92 -29.30 -15.07
N LYS A 55 0.34 -29.57 -14.74
CA LYS A 55 0.77 -30.58 -13.76
C LYS A 55 0.78 -30.04 -12.31
N GLY A 56 0.23 -28.85 -12.06
CA GLY A 56 0.21 -28.24 -10.73
C GLY A 56 1.53 -27.60 -10.28
N VAL A 57 2.58 -27.64 -11.12
CA VAL A 57 3.89 -27.07 -10.75
C VAL A 57 3.83 -25.55 -10.77
N ARG A 58 4.13 -24.94 -9.61
CA ARG A 58 4.16 -23.49 -9.38
C ARG A 58 5.52 -22.90 -9.75
N GLY A 59 5.59 -21.56 -9.79
CA GLY A 59 6.85 -20.83 -9.96
C GLY A 59 7.22 -20.50 -11.40
N TYR A 60 6.38 -20.82 -12.38
CA TYR A 60 6.58 -20.41 -13.77
C TYR A 60 6.07 -18.99 -13.98
N TYR A 61 6.77 -18.23 -14.81
CA TYR A 61 6.32 -16.90 -15.20
C TYR A 61 6.70 -16.55 -16.63
N ARG A 62 5.89 -15.65 -17.21
CA ARG A 62 6.13 -15.01 -18.50
C ARG A 62 6.28 -13.51 -18.31
N VAL A 63 7.15 -12.90 -19.10
CA VAL A 63 7.40 -11.47 -19.09
C VAL A 63 6.82 -10.86 -20.36
N TYR A 64 5.86 -9.97 -20.20
CA TYR A 64 5.32 -9.17 -21.29
C TYR A 64 5.98 -7.79 -21.24
N ASN A 65 6.72 -7.44 -22.30
CA ASN A 65 7.15 -6.07 -22.54
C ASN A 65 5.95 -5.18 -22.89
N GLU A 66 6.18 -3.88 -23.05
CA GLU A 66 5.12 -2.90 -23.29
C GLU A 66 4.23 -3.27 -24.49
N SER A 67 4.83 -3.64 -25.63
CA SER A 67 4.12 -4.03 -26.84
C SER A 67 3.29 -5.30 -26.66
N ASN A 68 3.89 -6.37 -26.13
CA ASN A 68 3.20 -7.65 -25.93
C ASN A 68 2.12 -7.53 -24.86
N LYS A 69 2.34 -6.72 -23.82
CA LYS A 69 1.37 -6.44 -22.77
C LYS A 69 0.19 -5.62 -23.32
N LYS A 70 0.45 -4.64 -24.18
CA LYS A 70 -0.62 -3.89 -24.88
C LYS A 70 -1.49 -4.86 -25.69
N LEU A 71 -0.86 -5.72 -26.48
CA LEU A 71 -1.57 -6.71 -27.28
C LEU A 71 -2.33 -7.73 -26.40
N LEU A 72 -1.71 -8.19 -25.31
CA LEU A 72 -2.33 -9.05 -24.30
C LEU A 72 -3.60 -8.42 -23.74
N TYR A 73 -3.50 -7.16 -23.30
CA TYR A 73 -4.63 -6.45 -22.73
C TYR A 73 -5.76 -6.31 -23.77
N LEU A 74 -5.44 -5.92 -25.01
CA LEU A 74 -6.47 -5.73 -26.04
C LEU A 74 -7.16 -7.04 -26.44
N LEU A 75 -6.42 -8.14 -26.60
CA LEU A 75 -6.97 -9.43 -27.02
C LEU A 75 -7.61 -10.23 -25.87
N GLY A 76 -7.03 -10.12 -24.68
CA GLY A 76 -7.36 -10.95 -23.53
C GLY A 76 -8.44 -10.35 -22.61
N HIS A 77 -8.67 -9.04 -22.64
CA HIS A 77 -9.50 -8.36 -21.64
C HIS A 77 -10.95 -8.83 -21.58
N LYS A 78 -11.57 -9.21 -22.71
CA LYS A 78 -12.96 -9.67 -22.70
C LYS A 78 -13.14 -11.02 -22.00
N MET A 79 -12.20 -11.95 -22.21
CA MET A 79 -12.28 -13.33 -21.72
C MET A 79 -11.27 -13.63 -20.62
N TYR A 80 -10.61 -12.60 -20.09
CA TYR A 80 -9.54 -12.71 -19.11
C TYR A 80 -8.44 -13.70 -19.52
N SER A 81 -8.18 -13.81 -20.82
CA SER A 81 -7.33 -14.84 -21.39
C SER A 81 -5.90 -14.36 -21.61
N TYR A 82 -4.93 -15.16 -21.16
CA TYR A 82 -3.50 -14.94 -21.38
C TYR A 82 -2.94 -15.70 -22.58
N ALA A 83 -3.80 -16.29 -23.41
CA ALA A 83 -3.39 -17.14 -24.52
C ALA A 83 -2.66 -16.36 -25.64
N LYS A 84 -3.02 -15.09 -25.87
CA LYS A 84 -2.44 -14.22 -26.90
C LYS A 84 -1.95 -12.91 -26.29
N PRO A 85 -0.79 -12.37 -26.70
CA PRO A 85 0.13 -12.94 -27.68
C PRO A 85 0.88 -14.15 -27.13
N TYR A 86 1.25 -15.06 -28.03
CA TYR A 86 2.08 -16.19 -27.68
C TYR A 86 3.50 -15.73 -27.39
N LEU A 87 4.02 -16.11 -26.23
CA LEU A 87 5.40 -15.86 -25.83
C LEU A 87 6.18 -17.18 -25.89
N LYS A 88 7.25 -17.22 -26.68
CA LYS A 88 8.14 -18.39 -26.80
C LYS A 88 8.87 -18.69 -25.49
N LYS A 89 9.31 -17.64 -24.78
CA LYS A 89 10.11 -17.78 -23.55
C LYS A 89 9.22 -17.86 -22.32
N SER A 90 9.52 -18.82 -21.45
CA SER A 90 9.00 -18.94 -20.10
C SER A 90 10.18 -19.12 -19.14
N TYR A 91 10.02 -18.64 -17.91
CA TYR A 91 11.04 -18.63 -16.88
C TYR A 91 10.51 -19.29 -15.60
N VAL A 92 11.42 -19.63 -14.70
CA VAL A 92 11.10 -20.31 -13.43
C VAL A 92 11.76 -19.57 -12.27
N PHE A 93 11.00 -19.29 -11.22
CA PHE A 93 11.54 -18.84 -9.94
C PHE A 93 12.24 -20.02 -9.25
N ARG A 94 13.57 -19.93 -9.11
CA ARG A 94 14.38 -21.00 -8.52
C ARG A 94 14.43 -20.98 -6.98
N GLY A 95 13.54 -20.25 -6.32
CA GLY A 95 13.51 -20.13 -4.86
C GLY A 95 14.71 -19.41 -4.22
N LYS A 96 15.58 -18.78 -5.03
CA LYS A 96 16.71 -18.00 -4.53
C LYS A 96 16.30 -16.55 -4.33
N TYR A 97 16.40 -16.07 -3.11
CA TYR A 97 16.21 -14.66 -2.81
C TYR A 97 17.40 -13.85 -3.33
N PRO A 98 17.18 -12.70 -3.98
CA PRO A 98 18.25 -11.80 -4.41
C PRO A 98 18.83 -10.98 -3.25
N VAL A 99 18.24 -11.08 -2.06
CA VAL A 99 18.60 -10.36 -0.83
C VAL A 99 18.69 -11.37 0.30
N ASP A 100 19.37 -10.98 1.39
CA ASP A 100 19.38 -11.79 2.60
C ASP A 100 17.96 -12.02 3.12
N GLU A 101 17.57 -13.28 3.17
CA GLU A 101 16.20 -13.70 3.45
C GLU A 101 15.81 -13.40 4.90
N GLU A 102 16.73 -13.61 5.84
CA GLU A 102 16.45 -13.46 7.26
C GLU A 102 16.19 -11.99 7.62
N SER A 103 17.08 -11.08 7.19
CA SER A 103 16.88 -9.65 7.39
C SER A 103 15.64 -9.13 6.66
N TYR A 104 15.32 -9.63 5.46
CA TYR A 104 14.11 -9.28 4.74
C TYR A 104 12.85 -9.68 5.49
N ARG A 105 12.79 -10.93 5.99
CA ARG A 105 11.64 -11.44 6.76
C ARG A 105 11.44 -10.65 8.05
N LYS A 106 12.51 -10.32 8.77
CA LYS A 106 12.46 -9.45 9.97
C LYS A 106 11.89 -8.07 9.65
N LYS A 107 12.41 -7.40 8.62
CA LYS A 107 11.89 -6.08 8.18
C LYS A 107 10.42 -6.14 7.78
N LYS A 108 10.00 -7.19 7.06
CA LYS A 108 8.61 -7.39 6.66
C LYS A 108 7.69 -7.55 7.87
N HIS A 109 8.10 -8.36 8.85
CA HIS A 109 7.32 -8.58 10.07
C HIS A 109 7.16 -7.27 10.88
N ILE A 110 8.23 -6.48 11.01
CA ILE A 110 8.20 -5.17 11.68
C ILE A 110 7.23 -4.21 10.97
N SER A 111 7.27 -4.16 9.63
CA SER A 111 6.36 -3.31 8.84
C SER A 111 4.90 -3.66 9.07
N LEU A 112 4.55 -4.95 9.11
CA LEU A 112 3.17 -5.40 9.34
C LEU A 112 2.67 -4.97 10.72
N ILE A 113 3.49 -5.15 11.76
CA ILE A 113 3.16 -4.70 13.12
C ILE A 113 3.01 -3.18 13.18
N SER A 114 3.86 -2.42 12.49
CA SER A 114 3.76 -0.96 12.49
C SER A 114 2.51 -0.46 11.78
N ASP A 115 2.07 -1.15 10.72
CA ASP A 115 0.85 -0.80 9.99
C ASP A 115 -0.40 -1.07 10.85
N GLU A 116 -0.46 -2.22 11.53
CA GLU A 116 -1.54 -2.54 12.48
C GLU A 116 -1.66 -1.49 13.60
N LYS A 117 -0.53 -1.09 14.18
CA LYS A 117 -0.50 -0.02 15.22
C LYS A 117 -0.85 1.36 14.67
N GLY A 118 -0.50 1.64 13.41
CA GLY A 118 -0.78 2.91 12.75
C GLY A 118 -2.25 3.10 12.38
N GLU A 119 -2.95 2.01 12.08
CA GLU A 119 -4.39 2.00 11.83
C GLU A 119 -5.22 2.12 13.12
N GLU A 120 -4.79 1.55 14.25
CA GLU A 120 -5.45 1.71 15.55
C GLU A 120 -5.34 3.12 16.14
N LEU A 121 -4.23 3.85 15.89
CA LEU A 121 -4.03 5.24 16.33
C LEU A 121 -4.84 6.27 15.50
N THR A 122 -5.91 5.84 14.85
CA THR A 122 -6.65 6.56 13.81
C THR A 122 -7.27 7.87 14.30
N ARG A 123 -7.46 8.80 13.35
CA ARG A 123 -8.14 10.11 13.35
C ARG A 123 -8.65 10.69 14.68
N HIS A 124 -9.41 9.96 15.48
CA HIS A 124 -9.84 10.35 16.82
C HIS A 124 -8.67 10.81 17.69
N VAL A 125 -7.55 10.09 17.71
CA VAL A 125 -6.37 10.50 18.48
C VAL A 125 -5.81 11.84 17.96
N LYS A 126 -5.79 12.05 16.64
CA LYS A 126 -5.34 13.32 16.04
C LYS A 126 -6.30 14.48 16.33
N ILE A 127 -7.61 14.22 16.38
CA ILE A 127 -8.63 15.22 16.74
C ILE A 127 -8.49 15.58 18.22
N ILE A 128 -8.38 14.58 19.10
CA ILE A 128 -8.17 14.77 20.53
C ILE A 128 -6.90 15.58 20.78
N LEU A 129 -5.78 15.24 20.12
CA LEU A 129 -4.52 15.99 20.24
C LEU A 129 -4.64 17.45 19.76
N LYS A 130 -5.38 17.70 18.68
CA LYS A 130 -5.64 19.06 18.19
C LYS A 130 -6.52 19.86 19.14
N LEU A 131 -7.57 19.25 19.67
CA LEU A 131 -8.46 19.87 20.65
C LEU A 131 -7.68 20.21 21.92
N PHE A 132 -6.84 19.30 22.40
CA PHE A 132 -5.96 19.50 23.53
C PHE A 132 -4.99 20.66 23.34
N LYS A 133 -4.35 20.73 22.17
CA LYS A 133 -3.46 21.84 21.83
C LYS A 133 -4.20 23.18 21.85
N TYR A 134 -5.39 23.22 21.25
CA TYR A 134 -6.24 24.42 21.22
C TYR A 134 -6.68 24.87 22.62
N ILE A 135 -7.09 23.94 23.47
CA ILE A 135 -7.46 24.22 24.87
C ILE A 135 -6.26 24.80 25.63
N LYS A 136 -5.07 24.22 25.49
CA LYS A 136 -3.86 24.70 26.17
C LYS A 136 -3.47 26.11 25.75
N GLU A 137 -3.52 26.40 24.45
CA GLU A 137 -3.15 27.71 23.89
C GLU A 137 -4.13 28.82 24.28
N ASN A 138 -5.44 28.53 24.34
CA ASN A 138 -6.45 29.56 24.61
C ASN A 138 -6.85 29.68 26.08
N LEU A 139 -6.86 28.57 26.83
CA LEU A 139 -7.32 28.56 28.23
C LEU A 139 -6.17 28.58 29.25
N LYS A 140 -4.89 28.54 28.81
CA LYS A 140 -3.68 28.52 29.66
C LYS A 140 -3.79 27.56 30.85
N THR A 141 -4.49 26.44 30.66
CA THR A 141 -4.79 25.48 31.72
C THR A 141 -3.61 24.57 31.99
N ARG A 142 -3.43 24.16 33.24
CA ARG A 142 -2.37 23.22 33.64
C ARG A 142 -2.71 21.81 33.13
N ASP A 143 -1.69 21.08 32.68
CA ASP A 143 -1.83 19.73 32.11
C ASP A 143 -2.53 18.75 33.08
N SER A 144 -2.40 18.95 34.39
CA SER A 144 -3.03 18.14 35.43
C SER A 144 -4.56 18.22 35.42
N VAL A 145 -5.14 19.39 35.12
CA VAL A 145 -6.60 19.59 35.12
C VAL A 145 -7.21 18.89 33.91
N VAL A 146 -6.54 18.96 32.76
CA VAL A 146 -7.06 18.36 31.52
C VAL A 146 -6.94 16.84 31.55
N LEU A 147 -5.88 16.29 32.15
CA LEU A 147 -5.74 14.85 32.37
C LEU A 147 -6.80 14.30 33.33
N ARG A 148 -7.20 15.09 34.36
CA ARG A 148 -8.29 14.73 35.26
C ARG A 148 -9.62 14.66 34.51
N TYR A 149 -9.94 15.67 33.73
CA TYR A 149 -11.17 15.71 32.92
C TYR A 149 -11.26 14.56 31.91
N LEU A 150 -10.14 14.19 31.28
CA LEU A 150 -10.13 13.04 30.36
C LEU A 150 -10.38 11.71 31.08
N LYS A 151 -9.82 11.53 32.29
CA LYS A 151 -10.05 10.33 33.11
C LYS A 151 -11.51 10.23 33.58
N GLU A 152 -12.12 11.36 33.91
CA GLU A 152 -13.53 11.44 34.32
C GLU A 152 -14.52 11.13 33.18
N ASN A 153 -14.09 11.23 31.91
CA ASN A 153 -14.92 10.97 30.73
C ASN A 153 -14.47 9.73 29.93
N ASP A 154 -13.79 8.77 30.56
CA ASP A 154 -13.31 7.51 29.97
C ASP A 154 -12.45 7.65 28.68
N CYS A 155 -11.80 8.80 28.51
CA CYS A 155 -10.93 9.04 27.36
C CYS A 155 -9.49 8.59 27.66
N VAL A 156 -9.14 7.37 27.24
CA VAL A 156 -7.78 6.82 27.39
C VAL A 156 -6.86 7.37 26.29
N LEU A 157 -5.86 8.18 26.68
CA LEU A 157 -4.81 8.62 25.75
C LEU A 157 -3.88 7.45 25.40
N PRO A 158 -3.59 7.22 24.11
CA PRO A 158 -2.71 6.11 23.72
C PRO A 158 -1.28 6.36 24.23
N ALA A 159 -0.65 5.31 24.77
CA ALA A 159 0.66 5.33 25.42
C ALA A 159 1.80 6.11 24.70
N PRO A 160 1.89 6.16 23.35
CA PRO A 160 2.94 6.94 22.68
C PRO A 160 2.86 8.44 22.97
N THR A 161 1.66 8.97 23.25
CA THR A 161 1.46 10.40 23.51
C THR A 161 2.12 10.84 24.82
N LEU A 162 2.05 10.03 25.90
CA LEU A 162 2.66 10.35 27.19
C LEU A 162 4.20 10.49 27.14
N SER A 163 4.88 9.75 26.25
CA SER A 163 6.35 9.82 26.13
C SER A 163 6.84 11.11 25.47
N TYR A 164 6.10 11.64 24.49
CA TYR A 164 6.46 12.87 23.76
C TYR A 164 6.44 14.12 24.64
N TRP A 165 5.65 14.10 25.72
CA TRP A 165 5.50 15.22 26.64
C TRP A 165 6.44 15.17 27.86
N LYS A 166 7.00 13.99 28.20
CA LYS A 166 8.05 13.90 29.24
C LYS A 166 9.38 14.51 28.80
N THR A 167 9.63 14.61 27.50
CA THR A 167 10.88 15.12 26.92
C THR A 167 10.90 16.62 26.63
N LYS A 168 9.79 17.35 26.87
CA LYS A 168 9.66 18.79 26.55
C LYS A 168 9.13 19.65 27.70
N SER A 169 9.13 19.14 28.93
CA SER A 169 9.05 20.02 30.09
C SER A 169 10.47 20.50 30.43
N PRO A 170 10.73 21.81 30.53
CA PRO A 170 11.90 22.29 31.27
C PRO A 170 11.84 21.84 32.74
#